data_AF-A0A6I4SK56-F1
#
_entry.id   AF-A0A6I4SK56-F1
#
_cell.length_a   1.000
_cell.length_b   1.000
_cell.length_c   1.000
_cell.angle_alpha   90.00
_cell.angle_beta   90.00
_cell.angle_gamma   90.00
#
_symmetry.space_group_name_H-M   'P 1'
#
loop_
_entity.id
_entity.type
_entity.pdbx_description
1 polymer ?
#
loop_
_entity_poly.entity_id
_entity_poly.type
_entity_poly.pdbx_seq_one_letter_code
_entity_poly.pdbx_strand_id
1 'polypeptide(L)'
;MANLTEEQKTSIVSMLACFRKPSEIIRCFQLEFGITINHKQIGRYDPTRPYFAGGKKWRAIFAVRRETYLCDVSAVPIAHQAYRLSLLQEGVEMAKRAGNWKLVAKLAEQAAKEVGGVLTNRNNLNVDEHGPSTRDFSLKDRQAALAEIIGRTKVALRERDEEAVH
;
A
#
# COMPACT_ATOMS: atom_id res chain seq x y z
N MET A 1 -5.45 -33.79 -22.38
CA MET A 1 -5.04 -32.46 -21.86
C MET A 1 -4.17 -31.81 -22.93
N ALA A 2 -4.30 -30.50 -23.14
CA ALA A 2 -3.48 -29.80 -24.14
C ALA A 2 -1.99 -29.94 -23.79
N ASN A 3 -1.17 -30.32 -24.78
CA ASN A 3 0.28 -30.26 -24.65
C ASN A 3 0.70 -28.80 -24.75
N LEU A 4 1.24 -28.26 -23.66
CA LEU A 4 1.64 -26.85 -23.61
C LEU A 4 2.99 -26.66 -24.29
N THR A 5 3.09 -25.59 -25.09
CA THR A 5 4.37 -25.09 -25.60
C THR A 5 5.22 -24.55 -24.45
N GLU A 6 6.51 -24.34 -24.71
CA GLU A 6 7.40 -23.76 -23.70
C GLU A 6 7.00 -22.34 -23.30
N GLU A 7 6.57 -21.54 -24.27
CA GLU A 7 6.04 -20.19 -24.06
C GLU A 7 4.81 -20.23 -23.13
N GLN A 8 3.85 -21.13 -23.41
CA GLN A 8 2.65 -21.31 -22.59
C GLN A 8 2.98 -21.73 -21.14
N LYS A 9 3.98 -22.60 -20.95
CA LYS A 9 4.46 -22.97 -19.61
C LYS A 9 5.08 -21.76 -18.90
N THR A 10 5.87 -20.98 -19.62
CA THR A 10 6.49 -19.75 -19.10
C THR A 10 5.43 -18.73 -18.66
N SER A 11 4.37 -18.57 -19.43
CA SER A 11 3.24 -17.69 -19.10
C SER A 11 2.51 -18.17 -17.84
N ILE A 12 2.24 -19.47 -17.69
CA ILE A 12 1.63 -20.01 -16.46
C ILE A 12 2.51 -19.69 -15.24
N VAL A 13 3.80 -19.99 -15.32
CA VAL A 13 4.75 -19.76 -14.20
C VAL A 13 4.83 -18.28 -13.85
N SER A 14 4.89 -17.41 -14.86
CA SER A 14 4.95 -15.95 -14.67
C SER A 14 3.66 -15.38 -14.08
N MET A 15 2.50 -15.84 -14.54
CA MET A 15 1.20 -15.44 -13.99
C MET A 15 1.05 -15.89 -12.53
N LEU A 16 1.46 -17.12 -12.20
CA LEU A 16 1.50 -17.63 -10.83
C LEU A 16 2.47 -16.82 -9.97
N ALA A 17 3.62 -16.42 -10.51
CA ALA A 17 4.56 -15.56 -9.81
C ALA A 17 3.96 -14.17 -9.50
N CYS A 18 3.06 -13.65 -10.34
CA CYS A 18 2.29 -12.43 -10.09
C CYS A 18 0.97 -12.64 -9.33
N PHE A 19 0.86 -13.70 -8.52
CA PHE A 19 -0.31 -14.02 -7.68
C PHE A 19 -1.66 -14.20 -8.42
N ARG A 20 -1.66 -14.44 -9.74
CA ARG A 20 -2.90 -14.74 -10.49
C ARG A 20 -3.55 -16.02 -9.98
N LYS A 21 -4.89 -16.02 -9.88
CA LYS A 21 -5.64 -17.21 -9.47
C LYS A 21 -5.75 -18.22 -10.62
N PRO A 22 -5.79 -19.54 -10.38
CA PRO A 22 -5.91 -20.53 -11.44
C PRO A 22 -7.11 -20.32 -12.38
N SER A 23 -8.25 -19.85 -11.87
CA SER A 23 -9.44 -19.51 -12.68
C SER A 23 -9.18 -18.35 -13.65
N GLU A 24 -8.41 -17.35 -13.23
CA GLU A 24 -8.01 -16.23 -14.08
C GLU A 24 -7.05 -16.70 -15.17
N ILE A 25 -6.09 -17.56 -14.83
CA ILE A 25 -5.14 -18.13 -15.79
C ILE A 25 -5.87 -18.94 -16.85
N ILE A 26 -6.87 -19.75 -16.48
CA ILE A 26 -7.70 -20.50 -17.44
C ILE A 26 -8.39 -19.55 -18.40
N ARG A 27 -9.00 -18.47 -17.88
CA ARG A 27 -9.67 -17.47 -18.71
C ARG A 27 -8.69 -16.76 -19.65
N CYS A 28 -7.53 -16.34 -19.16
CA CYS A 28 -6.49 -15.73 -19.98
C CYS A 28 -6.04 -16.68 -21.10
N PHE A 29 -5.81 -17.96 -20.80
CA PHE A 29 -5.38 -18.93 -21.79
C PHE A 29 -6.44 -19.22 -22.86
N GLN A 30 -7.71 -19.20 -22.48
CA GLN A 30 -8.81 -19.32 -23.44
C GLN A 30 -8.88 -18.10 -24.37
N LEU A 31 -8.62 -16.89 -23.86
CA LEU A 31 -8.68 -15.65 -24.63
C LEU A 31 -7.45 -15.45 -25.51
N GLU A 32 -6.25 -15.70 -24.99
CA GLU A 32 -4.97 -15.43 -25.66
C GLU A 32 -4.55 -16.56 -26.61
N PHE A 33 -4.76 -17.82 -26.20
CA PHE A 33 -4.26 -18.99 -26.92
C PHE A 33 -5.38 -19.87 -27.47
N GLY A 34 -6.65 -19.60 -27.15
CA GLY A 34 -7.78 -20.43 -27.58
C GLY A 34 -7.80 -21.83 -26.98
N ILE A 35 -7.03 -22.10 -25.91
CA ILE A 35 -6.90 -23.42 -25.31
C ILE A 35 -7.50 -23.49 -23.90
N THR A 36 -8.16 -24.62 -23.63
CA THR A 36 -8.65 -24.94 -22.29
C THR A 36 -7.61 -25.72 -21.51
N ILE A 37 -7.17 -25.17 -20.39
CA ILE A 37 -6.29 -25.84 -19.42
C ILE A 37 -7.05 -26.12 -18.11
N ASN A 38 -6.54 -27.05 -17.30
CA ASN A 38 -7.15 -27.44 -16.02
C ASN A 38 -6.31 -26.93 -14.83
N HIS A 39 -6.97 -26.64 -13.70
CA HIS A 39 -6.36 -26.37 -12.40
C HIS A 39 -5.21 -27.32 -12.05
N LYS A 40 -5.37 -28.64 -12.24
CA LYS A 40 -4.30 -29.61 -11.96
C LYS A 40 -3.05 -29.38 -12.82
N GLN A 41 -3.24 -29.02 -14.08
CA GLN A 41 -2.15 -28.75 -15.02
C GLN A 41 -1.40 -27.47 -14.66
N ILE A 42 -2.13 -26.43 -14.23
CA ILE A 42 -1.55 -25.19 -13.69
C ILE A 42 -0.75 -25.49 -12.43
N GLY A 43 -1.32 -26.25 -11.48
CA GLY A 43 -0.67 -26.58 -10.20
C GLY A 43 0.64 -27.36 -10.33
N ARG A 44 0.83 -28.12 -11.42
CA ARG A 44 2.12 -28.79 -11.70
C ARG A 44 3.27 -27.81 -11.96
N TYR A 45 2.96 -26.59 -12.40
CA TYR A 45 3.93 -25.52 -12.65
C TYR A 45 4.05 -24.53 -11.48
N ASP A 46 3.30 -24.72 -10.40
CA ASP A 46 3.32 -23.87 -9.21
C ASP A 46 4.33 -24.40 -8.17
N PRO A 47 5.49 -23.76 -7.96
CA PRO A 47 6.49 -24.24 -7.00
C PRO A 47 6.06 -24.14 -5.54
N THR A 48 4.96 -23.44 -5.25
CA THR A 48 4.39 -23.34 -3.89
C THR A 48 3.53 -24.55 -3.52
N ARG A 49 3.18 -25.40 -4.49
CA ARG A 49 2.35 -26.58 -4.28
C ARG A 49 3.21 -27.82 -3.98
N PRO A 50 2.73 -28.75 -3.13
CA PRO A 50 3.48 -29.94 -2.77
C PRO A 50 3.67 -30.91 -3.95
N TYR A 51 2.78 -30.89 -4.95
CA TYR A 51 2.84 -31.74 -6.14
C TYR A 51 3.50 -31.04 -7.36
N PHE A 52 4.34 -30.03 -7.12
CA PHE A 52 5.10 -29.36 -8.17
C PHE A 52 5.93 -30.36 -8.98
N ALA A 53 5.82 -30.29 -10.31
CA ALA A 53 6.48 -31.21 -11.24
C ALA A 53 7.25 -30.47 -12.36
N GLY A 54 7.49 -29.16 -12.21
CA GLY A 54 8.17 -28.34 -13.23
C GLY A 54 9.70 -28.42 -13.24
N GLY A 55 10.33 -29.02 -12.23
CA GLY A 55 11.79 -29.09 -12.14
C GLY A 55 12.48 -27.73 -11.87
N LYS A 56 13.82 -27.71 -11.95
CA LYS A 56 14.64 -26.56 -11.51
C LYS A 56 14.42 -25.30 -12.35
N LYS A 57 14.26 -25.44 -13.66
CA LYS A 57 14.06 -24.32 -14.60
C LYS A 57 12.87 -23.45 -14.23
N TRP A 58 11.69 -24.04 -14.09
CA TRP A 58 10.46 -23.30 -13.77
C TRP A 58 10.48 -22.71 -12.37
N ARG A 59 11.15 -23.37 -11.41
CA ARG A 59 11.36 -22.82 -10.07
C ARG A 59 12.22 -21.56 -10.09
N ALA A 60 13.28 -21.53 -10.90
CA ALA A 60 14.13 -20.35 -11.04
C ALA A 60 13.36 -19.17 -11.67
N ILE A 61 12.64 -19.41 -12.77
CA ILE A 61 11.81 -18.38 -13.42
C ILE A 61 10.76 -17.83 -12.47
N PHE A 62 10.08 -18.71 -11.72
CA PHE A 62 9.10 -18.30 -10.72
C PHE A 62 9.72 -17.39 -9.66
N ALA A 63 10.86 -17.78 -9.09
CA ALA A 63 11.52 -17.04 -8.03
C ALA A 63 11.93 -15.64 -8.49
N VAL A 64 12.62 -15.54 -9.63
CA VAL A 64 13.03 -14.26 -10.22
C VAL A 64 11.82 -13.38 -10.49
N ARG A 65 10.78 -13.91 -11.14
CA ARG A 65 9.59 -13.12 -11.47
C ARG A 65 8.81 -12.68 -10.23
N ARG A 66 8.76 -13.54 -9.19
CA ARG A 66 8.12 -13.23 -7.91
C ARG A 66 8.84 -12.09 -7.22
N GLU A 67 10.17 -12.15 -7.17
CA GLU A 67 11.00 -11.11 -6.59
C GLU A 67 10.82 -9.78 -7.34
N THR A 68 10.89 -9.80 -8.68
CA THR A 68 10.61 -8.62 -9.50
C THR A 68 9.23 -8.03 -9.20
N TYR A 69 8.19 -8.86 -9.11
CA TYR A 69 6.82 -8.39 -8.84
C TYR A 69 6.68 -7.74 -7.45
N LEU A 70 7.43 -8.24 -6.45
CA LEU A 70 7.41 -7.68 -5.10
C LEU A 70 8.25 -6.39 -4.98
N CYS A 71 9.36 -6.29 -5.71
CA CYS A 71 10.24 -5.13 -5.66
C CYS A 71 9.78 -3.98 -6.58
N ASP A 72 9.24 -4.28 -7.76
CA ASP A 72 8.84 -3.28 -8.75
C ASP A 72 7.37 -2.87 -8.59
N VAL A 73 7.07 -2.23 -7.46
CA VAL A 73 5.75 -1.63 -7.22
C VAL A 73 5.49 -0.47 -8.19
N SER A 74 6.54 0.18 -8.69
CA SER A 74 6.47 1.24 -9.69
C SER A 74 5.88 0.79 -11.03
N ALA A 75 5.97 -0.48 -11.40
CA ALA A 75 5.30 -0.97 -12.60
C ALA A 75 3.77 -1.01 -12.47
N VAL A 76 3.22 -0.93 -11.25
CA VAL A 76 1.78 -1.01 -11.00
C VAL A 76 1.14 0.38 -11.16
N PRO A 77 0.22 0.61 -12.13
CA PRO A 77 -0.35 1.93 -12.36
C PRO A 77 -1.05 2.52 -11.13
N ILE A 78 -1.78 1.71 -10.36
CA ILE A 78 -2.48 2.18 -9.14
C ILE A 78 -1.53 2.71 -8.06
N ALA A 79 -0.23 2.37 -8.11
CA ALA A 79 0.76 2.94 -7.20
C ALA A 79 1.01 4.43 -7.49
N HIS A 80 0.80 4.88 -8.73
CA HIS A 80 1.03 6.25 -9.15
C HIS A 80 -0.20 7.14 -8.93
N GLN A 81 0.02 8.29 -8.31
CA GLN A 81 -1.04 9.27 -8.05
C GLN A 81 -1.69 9.77 -9.34
N ALA A 82 -0.91 10.06 -10.39
CA ALA A 82 -1.44 10.55 -11.66
C ALA A 82 -2.49 9.60 -12.25
N TYR A 83 -2.21 8.29 -12.24
CA TYR A 83 -3.13 7.29 -12.75
C TYR A 83 -4.41 7.18 -11.90
N ARG A 84 -4.28 7.17 -10.56
CA ARG A 84 -5.45 7.15 -9.66
C ARG A 84 -6.34 8.37 -9.85
N LEU A 85 -5.76 9.56 -10.03
CA LEU A 85 -6.53 10.77 -10.31
C LEU A 85 -7.27 10.70 -11.65
N SER A 86 -6.64 10.16 -12.70
CA SER A 86 -7.32 9.89 -13.97
C SER A 86 -8.49 8.92 -13.81
N LEU A 87 -8.31 7.84 -13.05
CA LEU A 87 -9.37 6.86 -12.77
C LEU A 87 -10.53 7.50 -11.98
N LEU A 88 -10.23 8.35 -11.00
CA LEU A 88 -11.25 9.10 -10.25
C LEU A 88 -12.01 10.08 -11.15
N GLN A 89 -11.30 10.76 -12.06
CA GLN A 89 -11.91 11.68 -13.03
C GLN A 89 -12.87 10.95 -13.98
N GLU A 90 -12.48 9.78 -14.50
CA GLU A 90 -13.38 8.93 -15.30
C GLU A 90 -14.64 8.54 -14.52
N GLY A 91 -14.47 8.15 -13.25
CA GLY A 91 -15.57 7.85 -12.35
C GLY A 91 -16.52 9.04 -12.13
N VAL A 92 -15.98 10.26 -11.99
CA VAL A 92 -16.77 11.49 -11.87
C VAL A 92 -17.61 11.72 -13.10
N GLU A 93 -17.04 11.59 -14.30
CA GLU A 93 -17.79 11.77 -15.55
C GLU A 93 -18.89 10.72 -15.73
N MET A 94 -18.62 9.46 -15.38
CA MET A 94 -19.65 8.41 -15.37
C MET A 94 -20.77 8.71 -14.36
N ALA A 95 -20.43 9.14 -13.15
CA ALA A 95 -21.39 9.47 -12.10
C ALA A 95 -22.24 10.70 -12.44
N LYS A 96 -21.65 11.72 -13.07
CA LYS A 96 -22.38 12.89 -13.60
C LYS A 96 -23.41 12.48 -14.64
N ARG A 97 -23.03 11.65 -15.63
CA ARG A 97 -23.96 11.13 -16.65
C ARG A 97 -25.11 10.34 -16.05
N ALA A 98 -24.85 9.60 -14.98
CA ALA A 98 -25.86 8.85 -14.24
C ALA A 98 -26.69 9.72 -13.26
N GLY A 99 -26.43 11.03 -13.14
CA GLY A 99 -27.10 11.94 -12.21
C GLY A 99 -26.79 11.68 -10.73
N ASN A 100 -25.76 10.88 -10.41
CA ASN A 100 -25.43 10.49 -9.05
C ASN A 100 -24.45 11.49 -8.40
N TRP A 101 -24.98 12.65 -8.02
CA TRP A 101 -24.18 13.72 -7.41
C TRP A 101 -23.56 13.36 -6.05
N LYS A 102 -24.19 12.44 -5.30
CA LYS A 102 -23.60 11.93 -4.05
C LYS A 102 -22.30 11.18 -4.31
N LEU A 103 -22.23 10.38 -5.38
CA LEU A 103 -21.01 9.69 -5.78
C LEU A 103 -19.97 10.66 -6.35
N VAL A 104 -20.40 11.67 -7.13
CA VAL A 104 -19.50 12.74 -7.61
C VAL A 104 -18.80 13.43 -6.45
N ALA A 105 -19.53 13.81 -5.40
CA ALA A 105 -18.95 14.44 -4.21
C ALA A 105 -17.91 13.54 -3.52
N LYS A 106 -18.20 12.24 -3.37
CA LYS A 106 -17.26 11.27 -2.79
C LYS A 106 -15.99 11.09 -3.62
N LEU A 107 -16.11 11.02 -4.95
CA LEU A 107 -14.95 10.88 -5.84
C LEU A 107 -14.10 12.14 -5.86
N ALA A 108 -14.73 13.32 -5.84
CA ALA A 108 -14.03 14.60 -5.72
C ALA A 108 -13.31 14.73 -4.37
N GLU A 109 -13.94 14.31 -3.27
CA GLU A 109 -13.31 14.25 -1.94
C GLU A 109 -12.09 13.32 -1.95
N GLN A 110 -12.21 12.14 -2.58
CA GLN A 110 -11.09 11.20 -2.69
C GLN A 110 -9.94 11.78 -3.51
N ALA A 111 -10.23 12.46 -4.63
CA ALA A 111 -9.20 13.14 -5.43
C ALA A 111 -8.49 14.22 -4.61
N ALA A 112 -9.24 15.01 -3.83
CA ALA A 112 -8.66 16.01 -2.93
C ALA A 112 -7.75 15.38 -1.86
N LYS A 113 -8.14 14.23 -1.28
CA LYS A 113 -7.29 13.49 -0.32
C LYS A 113 -5.99 12.99 -0.94
N GLU A 114 -6.02 12.54 -2.19
CA GLU A 114 -4.82 12.09 -2.89
C GLU A 114 -3.87 13.24 -3.23
N VAL A 115 -4.41 14.41 -3.61
CA VAL A 115 -3.60 15.61 -3.87
C VAL A 115 -3.06 16.23 -2.58
N GLY A 116 -3.87 16.25 -1.51
CA GLY A 116 -3.51 16.82 -0.21
C GLY A 116 -2.57 15.96 0.64
N GLY A 117 -2.11 14.81 0.15
CA GLY A 117 -1.16 13.95 0.87
C GLY A 117 -1.69 13.30 2.14
N VAL A 118 -3.01 13.30 2.35
CA VAL A 118 -3.71 12.85 3.59
C VAL A 118 -3.44 11.36 3.91
N LEU A 119 -3.05 10.57 2.91
CA LEU A 119 -2.82 9.12 3.03
C LEU A 119 -1.33 8.74 2.93
N THR A 120 -0.42 9.73 2.90
CA THR A 120 1.01 9.45 2.98
C THR A 120 1.41 9.31 4.44
N ASN A 121 2.27 8.36 4.79
CA ASN A 121 2.83 8.18 6.15
C ASN A 121 3.58 9.42 6.69
N ARG A 122 3.63 10.53 5.93
CA ARG A 122 4.17 11.83 6.36
C ARG A 122 3.12 12.78 6.93
N ASN A 123 1.82 12.50 6.80
CA ASN A 123 0.72 13.31 7.34
C ASN A 123 -0.16 12.37 8.21
N ASN A 124 -0.23 12.44 9.54
CA ASN A 124 -0.39 13.59 10.42
C ASN A 124 0.24 13.33 11.79
N LEU A 125 1.55 13.51 11.90
CA LEU A 125 2.17 13.94 13.16
C LEU A 125 2.72 15.33 12.90
N ASN A 126 1.82 16.32 12.82
CA ASN A 126 2.21 17.67 13.22
C ASN A 126 2.48 17.60 14.74
N VAL A 127 3.69 17.17 15.12
CA VAL A 127 4.19 17.27 16.50
C VAL A 127 4.64 18.70 16.81
N ASP A 128 4.05 19.69 16.13
CA ASP A 128 4.10 21.08 16.56
C ASP A 128 2.96 21.42 17.54
N GLU A 129 2.12 20.44 17.90
CA GLU A 129 1.16 20.55 19.01
C GLU A 129 1.60 19.81 20.29
N HIS A 130 2.89 19.91 20.64
CA HIS A 130 3.34 19.66 22.02
C HIS A 130 3.75 20.98 22.70
N GLY A 131 2.72 21.72 23.08
CA GLY A 131 2.73 22.82 24.04
C GLY A 131 1.28 23.30 24.24
N PRO A 132 0.81 23.56 25.47
CA PRO A 132 -0.59 23.92 25.68
C PRO A 132 -0.91 25.18 24.88
N SER A 133 -2.01 25.14 24.11
CA SER A 133 -2.53 26.28 23.37
C SER A 133 -2.55 27.51 24.28
N THR A 134 -1.74 28.52 23.97
CA THR A 134 -1.52 29.67 24.86
C THR A 134 -2.56 30.78 24.67
N ARG A 135 -3.66 30.49 23.96
CA ARG A 135 -4.61 31.53 23.54
C ARG A 135 -5.68 31.88 24.58
N ASP A 136 -5.84 31.12 25.66
CA ASP A 136 -6.85 31.39 26.71
C ASP A 136 -6.30 31.31 28.14
N PHE A 137 -5.17 31.96 28.42
CA PHE A 137 -4.65 32.10 29.79
C PHE A 137 -4.73 33.54 30.28
N SER A 138 -5.34 33.78 31.45
CA SER A 138 -5.21 35.06 32.14
C SER A 138 -3.76 35.25 32.64
N LEU A 139 -3.36 36.47 32.96
CA LEU A 139 -2.01 36.75 33.49
C LEU A 139 -1.67 35.90 34.73
N LYS A 140 -2.67 35.56 35.54
CA LYS A 140 -2.49 34.70 36.73
C LYS A 140 -2.21 33.25 36.33
N ASP A 141 -2.87 32.74 35.30
CA ASP A 141 -2.70 31.36 34.84
C ASP A 141 -1.34 31.18 34.16
N ARG A 142 -0.85 32.22 33.47
CA ARG A 142 0.52 32.27 32.92
C ARG A 142 1.58 32.27 34.02
N GLN A 143 1.36 33.04 35.09
CA GLN A 143 2.27 33.08 36.24
C GLN A 143 2.32 31.73 36.96
N ALA A 144 1.17 31.07 37.12
CA ALA A 144 1.08 29.74 37.73
C ALA A 144 1.82 28.67 36.91
N ALA A 145 1.62 28.64 35.58
CA ALA A 145 2.29 27.70 34.69
C ALA A 145 3.82 27.90 34.69
N LEU A 146 4.29 29.15 34.68
CA LEU A 146 5.72 29.46 34.75
C LEU A 146 6.33 29.05 36.09
N ALA A 147 5.63 29.28 37.20
CA ALA A 147 6.08 28.86 38.53
C ALA A 147 6.21 27.33 38.64
N GLU A 148 5.29 26.59 38.03
CA GLU A 148 5.31 25.13 37.99
C GLU A 148 6.49 24.59 37.16
N ILE A 149 6.74 25.18 35.99
CA ILE A 149 7.90 24.84 35.14
C ILE A 149 9.22 25.14 35.87
N ILE A 150 9.33 26.29 36.55
CA ILE A 150 10.50 26.66 37.33
C ILE A 150 10.69 25.73 38.54
N GLY A 151 9.59 25.27 39.17
CA GLY A 151 9.63 24.29 40.25
C GLY A 151 10.16 22.94 39.78
N ARG A 152 9.61 22.41 38.68
CA ARG A 152 10.03 21.13 38.09
C ARG A 152 11.50 21.15 37.64
N THR A 153 11.95 22.25 37.04
CA THR A 153 13.35 22.41 36.63
C THR A 153 14.30 22.54 37.81
N LYS A 154 13.91 23.19 38.91
CA LYS A 154 14.72 23.22 40.15
C LYS A 154 14.84 21.86 40.81
N VAL A 155 13.78 21.04 40.80
CA VAL A 155 13.81 19.66 41.33
C VAL A 155 14.74 18.80 40.47
N ALA A 156 14.58 18.85 39.15
CA ALA A 156 15.44 18.11 38.22
C ALA A 156 16.93 18.52 38.29
N LEU A 157 17.22 19.79 38.60
CA LEU A 157 18.60 20.25 38.81
C LEU A 157 19.17 19.76 40.15
N ARG A 158 18.37 19.73 41.22
CA ARG A 158 18.80 19.17 42.52
C ARG A 158 19.05 17.67 42.45
N GLU A 159 18.17 16.93 41.79
CA GLU A 159 18.33 15.48 41.57
C GLU A 159 19.61 15.18 40.77
N ARG A 160 19.93 16.03 39.77
CA ARG A 160 21.20 15.93 39.02
C ARG A 160 22.44 16.27 39.83
N ASP A 161 22.36 17.26 40.72
CA ASP A 161 23.47 17.65 41.58
C ASP A 161 23.72 16.59 42.68
N GLU A 162 22.68 15.90 43.16
CA GLU A 162 22.77 14.78 44.11
C GLU A 162 23.34 13.51 43.46
N GLU A 163 23.01 13.22 42.20
CA GLU A 163 23.58 12.11 41.42
C GLU A 163 25.07 12.32 41.06
N ALA A 164 25.56 13.56 41.03
CA ALA A 164 26.95 13.88 40.64
C ALA A 164 27.97 13.82 41.80
N VAL A 165 27.52 13.64 43.05
CA VAL A 165 28.36 13.59 44.26
C VAL A 165 28.56 12.15 44.78
N HIS A 166 28.03 11.15 44.06
CA HIS A 166 28.29 9.72 44.27
C HIS A 166 28.99 9.08 43.07
#